data_AF-B1AFH1-F1
#
_entry.id   AF-B1AFH1-F1
#
_cell.length_a   1.000
_cell.length_b   1.000
_cell.length_c   1.000
_cell.angle_alpha   90.00
_cell.angle_beta   90.00
_cell.angle_gamma   90.00
#
_symmetry.space_group_name_H-M   'P 1'
#
loop_
_entity.id
_entity.type
_entity.pdbx_description
1 polymer ?
#
loop_
_entity_poly.entity_id
_entity_poly.type
_entity_poly.pdbx_seq_one_letter_code
_entity_poly.pdbx_strand_id
1 'polypeptide(L)'
;FNVLLENSLLGNLLLLLSGLTMFMAGLGANFEFDLKKIIALSTLSQLGLMMSILSMGFYKLGFFHLLTHALFKALLFMCAGSIIHNMNNSQDIRLMGGLSI
;
A
#
# COMPACT_ATOMS: atom_id res chain seq x y z
N PHE A 1 4.61 16.09 -15.46
CA PHE A 1 3.34 15.41 -15.74
C PHE A 1 2.54 16.29 -16.68
N ASN A 2 1.72 15.72 -17.56
CA ASN A 2 1.13 16.47 -18.68
C ASN A 2 0.10 17.50 -18.18
N VAL A 3 0.17 18.75 -18.63
CA VAL A 3 -0.85 19.80 -18.35
C VAL A 3 -2.23 19.33 -18.80
N LEU A 4 -2.29 18.42 -19.78
CA LEU A 4 -3.52 17.81 -20.28
C LEU A 4 -4.22 16.87 -19.29
N LEU A 5 -3.52 16.35 -18.27
CA LEU A 5 -4.15 15.51 -17.24
C LEU A 5 -4.72 16.36 -16.10
N GLU A 6 -4.01 17.44 -15.75
CA GLU A 6 -4.42 18.39 -14.72
C GLU A 6 -5.74 19.07 -15.14
N ASN A 7 -6.75 19.03 -14.28
CA ASN A 7 -8.10 19.58 -14.51
C ASN A 7 -8.88 18.98 -15.69
N SER A 8 -8.44 17.84 -16.24
CA SER A 8 -9.19 17.12 -17.26
C SER A 8 -10.24 16.19 -16.64
N LEU A 9 -11.30 15.88 -17.41
CA LEU A 9 -12.31 14.88 -17.00
C LEU A 9 -11.67 13.51 -16.72
N LEU A 10 -10.63 13.16 -17.48
CA LEU A 10 -9.87 11.93 -17.28
C LEU A 10 -9.03 11.96 -15.99
N GLY A 11 -8.42 13.10 -15.65
CA GLY A 11 -7.74 13.30 -14.37
C GLY A 11 -8.68 13.15 -13.16
N ASN A 12 -9.88 13.72 -13.24
CA ASN A 12 -10.90 13.59 -12.19
C ASN A 12 -11.40 12.14 -12.05
N LEU A 13 -11.59 11.41 -13.15
CA LEU A 13 -11.93 9.98 -13.12
C LEU A 13 -10.82 9.14 -12.49
N LEU A 14 -9.56 9.40 -12.83
CA LEU A 14 -8.40 8.73 -12.23
C LEU A 14 -8.32 9.04 -10.73
N LEU A 15 -8.58 10.28 -10.32
CA LEU A 15 -8.61 10.67 -8.91
C LEU A 15 -9.69 9.89 -8.15
N LEU A 16 -10.89 9.75 -8.72
CA LEU A 16 -11.98 8.99 -8.11
C LEU A 16 -11.63 7.49 -7.97
N LEU A 17 -11.14 6.86 -9.05
CA LEU A 17 -10.78 5.45 -9.04
C LEU A 17 -9.62 5.16 -8.08
N SER A 18 -8.61 6.03 -8.05
CA SER A 18 -7.48 5.91 -7.13
C SER A 18 -7.89 6.11 -5.66
N GLY A 19 -8.83 7.02 -5.38
CA GLY A 19 -9.43 7.17 -4.06
C GLY A 19 -10.24 5.95 -3.62
N LEU A 20 -11.08 5.40 -4.50
CA LEU A 20 -11.89 4.20 -4.20
C LEU A 20 -11.01 2.96 -3.97
N THR A 21 -9.97 2.77 -4.78
CA THR A 21 -9.02 1.66 -4.59
C THR A 21 -8.26 1.77 -3.28
N MET A 22 -7.81 2.98 -2.91
CA MET A 22 -7.19 3.22 -1.61
C MET A 22 -8.12 2.84 -0.46
N PHE A 23 -9.37 3.31 -0.53
CA PHE A 23 -10.36 3.07 0.51
C PHE A 23 -10.73 1.59 0.65
N MET A 24 -11.01 0.91 -0.48
CA MET A 24 -11.37 -0.51 -0.49
C MET A 24 -10.22 -1.38 0.03
N ALA A 25 -8.99 -1.09 -0.37
CA ALA A 25 -7.81 -1.82 0.11
C ALA A 25 -7.57 -1.60 1.61
N GLY A 26 -7.76 -0.37 2.10
CA GLY A 26 -7.67 -0.03 3.52
C GLY A 26 -8.73 -0.73 4.37
N LEU A 27 -9.98 -0.75 3.91
CA LEU A 27 -11.07 -1.47 4.57
C LEU A 27 -10.82 -2.98 4.57
N GLY A 28 -10.45 -3.55 3.42
CA GLY A 28 -10.17 -4.99 3.29
C GLY A 28 -9.04 -5.46 4.20
N ALA A 29 -8.01 -4.62 4.42
CA ALA A 29 -6.89 -4.97 5.27
C ALA A 29 -7.30 -5.21 6.74
N ASN A 30 -8.36 -4.56 7.22
CA ASN A 30 -8.84 -4.70 8.60
C ASN A 30 -9.53 -6.05 8.86
N PHE A 31 -9.98 -6.73 7.80
CA PHE A 31 -10.69 -8.01 7.91
C PHE A 31 -9.84 -9.21 7.49
N GLU A 32 -8.59 -8.99 7.09
CA GLU A 32 -7.65 -10.06 6.76
C GLU A 32 -6.87 -10.52 7.99
N PHE A 33 -6.62 -11.83 8.07
CA PHE A 33 -5.85 -12.44 9.16
C PHE A 33 -4.47 -12.94 8.70
N ASP A 34 -4.22 -13.04 7.39
CA ASP A 34 -2.91 -13.40 6.88
C ASP A 34 -1.97 -12.19 6.85
N LEU A 35 -0.84 -12.27 7.56
CA LEU A 35 0.14 -11.18 7.66
C LEU A 35 0.60 -10.67 6.28
N LYS A 36 0.89 -11.58 5.33
CA LYS A 36 1.32 -11.21 3.97
C LYS A 36 0.21 -10.48 3.19
N LYS A 37 -1.06 -10.88 3.36
CA LYS A 37 -2.20 -10.23 2.68
C LYS A 37 -2.45 -8.83 3.22
N ILE A 38 -2.32 -8.62 4.53
CA ILE A 38 -2.40 -7.29 5.15
C ILE A 38 -1.32 -6.36 4.58
N ILE A 39 -0.08 -6.85 4.46
CA ILE A 39 1.03 -6.06 3.89
C ILE A 39 0.78 -5.76 2.39
N ALA A 40 0.18 -6.69 1.65
CA ALA A 40 -0.20 -6.50 0.25
C ALA A 40 -1.36 -5.51 0.06
N LEU A 41 -2.41 -5.56 0.89
CA LEU A 41 -3.50 -4.60 0.82
C LEU A 41 -3.03 -3.18 1.16
N SER A 42 -2.05 -3.08 2.07
CA SER A 42 -1.40 -1.79 2.34
C SER A 42 -0.40 -1.35 1.26
N THR A 43 0.04 -2.19 0.30
CA THR A 43 0.73 -1.69 -0.91
C THR A 43 -0.29 -1.19 -1.92
N LEU A 44 -1.42 -1.88 -2.08
CA LEU A 44 -2.50 -1.48 -2.97
C LEU A 44 -3.07 -0.11 -2.58
N SER A 45 -3.23 0.17 -1.28
CA SER A 45 -3.68 1.48 -0.83
C SER A 45 -2.67 2.60 -1.10
N GLN A 46 -1.37 2.33 -0.92
CA GLN A 46 -0.29 3.28 -1.21
C GLN A 46 -0.12 3.52 -2.72
N LEU A 47 -0.33 2.50 -3.56
CA LEU A 47 -0.38 2.67 -5.01
C LEU A 47 -1.59 3.53 -5.44
N GLY A 48 -2.75 3.36 -4.81
CA GLY A 48 -3.89 4.27 -4.96
C GLY A 48 -3.49 5.72 -4.63
N LEU A 49 -2.74 5.93 -3.55
CA LEU A 49 -2.24 7.25 -3.17
C LEU A 49 -1.25 7.83 -4.20
N MET A 50 -0.34 7.01 -4.74
CA MET A 50 0.57 7.46 -5.80
C MET A 50 -0.20 7.86 -7.06
N MET A 51 -1.24 7.10 -7.42
CA MET A 51 -2.08 7.41 -8.58
C MET A 51 -2.90 8.69 -8.39
N SER A 52 -3.39 8.97 -7.17
CA SER A 52 -4.08 10.23 -6.88
C SER A 52 -3.14 11.43 -6.98
N ILE A 53 -1.91 11.32 -6.44
CA ILE A 53 -0.87 12.38 -6.57
C ILE A 53 -0.52 12.64 -8.04
N LEU A 54 -0.40 11.59 -8.84
CA LEU A 54 -0.15 11.71 -10.28
C LEU A 54 -1.32 12.42 -10.99
N SER A 55 -2.57 12.09 -10.66
CA SER A 55 -3.75 12.75 -11.24
C SER A 55 -3.79 14.27 -10.95
N MET A 56 -3.23 14.71 -9.83
CA MET A 56 -3.09 16.13 -9.46
C MET A 56 -1.87 16.82 -10.10
N GLY A 57 -1.08 16.12 -10.92
CA GLY A 57 0.07 16.70 -11.63
C GLY A 57 1.40 16.68 -10.87
N PHE A 58 1.42 16.30 -9.59
CA PHE A 58 2.59 16.34 -8.72
C PHE A 58 3.54 15.14 -8.89
N TYR A 59 4.07 14.92 -10.09
CA TYR A 59 4.91 13.74 -10.40
C TYR A 59 6.18 13.61 -9.53
N LYS A 60 6.80 14.73 -9.13
CA LYS A 60 7.99 14.70 -8.27
C LYS A 60 7.66 14.11 -6.89
N LEU A 61 6.51 14.48 -6.33
CA LEU A 61 6.01 13.93 -5.06
C LEU A 61 5.63 12.45 -5.21
N GLY A 62 4.97 12.09 -6.31
CA GLY A 62 4.61 10.70 -6.59
C GLY A 62 5.84 9.79 -6.71
N PHE A 63 6.89 10.25 -7.39
CA PHE A 63 8.16 9.53 -7.51
C PHE A 63 8.91 9.42 -6.17
N PHE A 64 8.98 10.53 -5.42
CA PHE A 64 9.56 10.50 -4.08
C PHE A 64 8.86 9.48 -3.17
N HIS A 65 7.52 9.48 -3.16
CA HIS A 65 6.72 8.53 -2.40
C HIS A 65 6.93 7.09 -2.85
N LEU A 66 7.11 6.86 -4.16
CA LEU A 66 7.41 5.53 -4.69
C LEU A 66 8.73 4.97 -4.14
N LEU A 67 9.78 5.81 -4.07
CA LEU A 67 11.07 5.40 -3.52
C LEU A 67 10.99 5.08 -2.03
N THR A 68 10.37 5.93 -1.23
CA THR A 68 10.22 5.70 0.21
C THR A 68 9.34 4.48 0.49
N HIS A 69 8.25 4.32 -0.26
CA HIS A 69 7.38 3.14 -0.18
C HIS A 69 8.13 1.85 -0.50
N ALA A 70 8.97 1.82 -1.55
CA ALA A 70 9.75 0.64 -1.90
C ALA A 70 10.69 0.23 -0.75
N LEU A 71 11.38 1.19 -0.13
CA LEU A 71 12.28 0.94 1.00
C LEU A 71 11.52 0.38 2.22
N PHE A 72 10.45 1.04 2.66
CA PHE A 72 9.69 0.61 3.82
C PHE A 72 8.96 -0.72 3.60
N LYS A 73 8.46 -0.97 2.39
CA LYS A 73 7.81 -2.25 2.07
C LYS A 73 8.79 -3.39 2.00
N ALA A 74 9.99 -3.19 1.45
CA ALA A 74 11.03 -4.20 1.47
C ALA A 74 11.39 -4.60 2.91
N LEU A 75 11.53 -3.61 3.81
CA LEU A 75 11.76 -3.85 5.23
C LEU A 75 10.60 -4.63 5.87
N LEU A 76 9.34 -4.20 5.66
CA LEU A 76 8.16 -4.87 6.22
C LEU A 76 8.04 -6.33 5.76
N PHE A 77 8.28 -6.61 4.48
CA PHE A 77 8.24 -7.99 3.97
C PHE A 77 9.39 -8.85 4.53
N MET A 78 10.57 -8.27 4.75
CA MET A 78 11.69 -8.97 5.37
C MET A 78 11.40 -9.30 6.84
N CYS A 79 10.88 -8.34 7.61
CA CYS A 79 10.47 -8.57 9.00
C CYS A 79 9.35 -9.61 9.08
N ALA A 80 8.31 -9.50 8.25
CA ALA A 80 7.24 -10.48 8.20
C ALA A 80 7.75 -11.88 7.81
N GLY A 81 8.70 -11.96 6.88
CA GLY A 81 9.37 -13.21 6.51
C GLY A 81 10.09 -13.86 7.68
N SER A 82 10.82 -13.07 8.48
CA SER A 82 11.50 -13.57 9.68
C SER A 82 10.51 -14.08 10.74
N ILE A 83 9.40 -13.38 10.97
CA ILE A 83 8.35 -13.79 11.92
C ILE A 83 7.71 -15.10 11.46
N ILE A 84 7.32 -15.20 10.18
CA ILE A 84 6.69 -16.40 9.62
C ILE A 84 7.63 -17.60 9.73
N HIS A 85 8.92 -17.40 9.48
CA HIS A 85 9.92 -18.47 9.62
C HIS A 85 10.04 -18.95 11.07
N ASN A 86 10.12 -18.02 12.04
CA ASN A 86 10.21 -18.34 13.46
C ASN A 86 8.92 -18.99 14.01
N MET A 87 7.77 -18.75 13.37
CA MET A 87 6.47 -19.29 13.73
C MET A 87 6.11 -20.56 12.93
N ASN A 88 7.10 -21.36 12.53
CA ASN A 88 6.93 -22.62 11.79
C ASN A 88 6.06 -22.48 10.51
N ASN A 89 6.26 -21.41 9.75
CA ASN A 89 5.51 -21.07 8.53
C ASN A 89 4.04 -20.67 8.74
N SER A 90 3.58 -20.46 9.97
CA SER A 90 2.24 -19.89 10.22
C SER A 90 2.20 -18.40 9.84
N GLN A 91 1.14 -17.99 9.13
CA GLN A 91 0.95 -16.63 8.63
C GLN A 91 -0.22 -15.90 9.31
N ASP A 92 -1.03 -16.64 10.07
CA ASP A 92 -2.20 -16.12 10.77
C ASP A 92 -1.78 -15.27 11.97
N ILE A 93 -2.11 -13.98 11.92
CA ILE A 93 -1.75 -13.02 12.99
C ILE A 93 -2.37 -13.36 14.34
N ARG A 94 -3.47 -14.14 14.38
CA ARG A 94 -4.12 -14.53 15.65
C ARG A 94 -3.30 -15.52 16.45
N LEU A 95 -2.41 -16.23 15.76
CA LEU A 95 -1.45 -17.16 16.37
C LEU A 95 -0.13 -16.48 16.71
N MET A 96 0.03 -15.21 16.34
CA MET A 96 1.22 -14.41 16.62
C MET A 96 1.01 -13.60 17.90
N GLY A 97 1.94 -13.68 18.85
CA GLY A 97 1.88 -12.94 20.12
C GLY A 97 3.21 -12.99 20.86
N GLY A 98 3.42 -12.07 21.80
CA GLY A 98 4.64 -12.03 22.62
C GLY A 98 5.94 -11.79 21.84
N LEU A 99 5.84 -11.16 20.65
CA LEU A 99 6.98 -10.93 19.75
C LEU A 99 7.87 -9.76 20.19
N SER A 100 7.37 -8.86 21.04
CA SER A 100 8.17 -7.81 21.66
C SER A 100 8.93 -8.40 22.85
N ILE A 101 10.25 -8.54 22.69
CA ILE A 101 11.19 -8.69 23.80
C ILE A 101 11.43 -7.32 24.42
#